data_AF-A0A5B7ACM9-F1
#
_entry.id   AF-A0A5B7ACM9-F1
#
_cell.length_a   1.000
_cell.length_b   1.000
_cell.length_c   1.000
_cell.angle_alpha   90.00
_cell.angle_beta   90.00
_cell.angle_gamma   90.00
#
_symmetry.space_group_name_H-M   'P 1'
#
loop_
_entity.id
_entity.type
_entity.pdbx_description
1 polymer ?
#
loop_
_entity_poly.entity_id
_entity_poly.type
_entity_poly.pdbx_seq_one_letter_code
_entity_poly.pdbx_strand_id
1 'polypeptide(L)'
;MASFISIYLVIVVWSSIMAAATVSKSSTEFEAEALLSSGLWLAYNAKNTSGHCKCPGIACNDAGSVIKISRPNSFIMGDVLRRFNLSSFPKLIYLNLSGNELNGSIPSQIGVVSKLRYLDLSRNNLTG
;
A
#
# COMPACT_ATOMS: atom_id res chain seq x y z
N MET A 1 13.67 35.05 -46.13
CA MET A 1 14.51 34.07 -45.38
C MET A 1 14.55 34.53 -43.94
N ALA A 2 13.47 34.26 -43.20
CA ALA A 2 13.32 34.69 -41.82
C ALA A 2 12.99 33.46 -40.97
N SER A 3 13.60 33.43 -39.79
CA SER A 3 13.10 32.70 -38.62
C SER A 3 13.21 31.16 -38.63
N PHE A 4 14.42 30.63 -38.70
CA PHE A 4 14.73 29.29 -38.16
C PHE A 4 15.54 29.34 -36.84
N ILE A 5 16.17 30.48 -36.55
CA ILE A 5 17.01 30.67 -35.36
C ILE A 5 16.17 30.85 -34.08
N SER A 6 14.92 31.33 -34.19
CA SER A 6 14.04 31.57 -33.03
C SER A 6 13.47 30.26 -32.42
N ILE A 7 13.25 29.24 -33.24
CA ILE A 7 12.64 27.96 -32.79
C ILE A 7 13.66 27.11 -32.02
N TYR A 8 14.93 27.14 -32.44
CA TYR A 8 15.99 26.32 -31.81
C TYR A 8 16.26 26.76 -30.36
N LEU A 9 16.15 28.06 -30.06
CA LEU A 9 16.32 28.59 -28.71
C LEU A 9 15.17 28.17 -27.77
N VAL A 10 13.94 28.05 -28.25
CA VAL A 10 12.79 27.60 -27.43
C VAL A 10 12.92 26.13 -27.04
N ILE A 11 13.42 25.28 -27.95
CA ILE A 11 13.63 23.84 -27.69
C ILE A 11 14.72 23.64 -26.61
N VAL A 12 15.82 24.39 -26.70
CA VAL A 12 16.94 24.29 -25.74
C VAL A 12 16.54 24.82 -24.35
N VAL A 13 15.65 25.81 -24.29
CA VAL A 13 15.12 26.31 -23.01
C VAL A 13 14.11 25.34 -22.39
N TRP A 14 13.26 24.66 -23.18
CA TRP A 14 12.37 23.59 -22.68
C TRP A 14 13.11 22.33 -22.24
N SER A 15 14.20 21.95 -22.93
CA SER A 15 15.03 20.81 -22.51
C SER A 15 15.84 21.08 -21.24
N SER A 16 15.97 22.35 -20.83
CA SER A 16 16.75 22.75 -19.66
C SER A 16 15.89 23.07 -18.41
N ILE A 17 14.55 23.08 -18.52
CA ILE A 17 13.66 23.48 -17.41
C ILE A 17 12.82 22.33 -16.82
N MET A 18 12.77 21.15 -17.45
CA MET A 18 12.28 19.98 -16.72
C MET A 18 13.45 19.36 -15.97
N ALA A 19 13.83 19.99 -14.84
CA ALA A 19 14.24 19.17 -13.72
C ALA A 19 13.10 18.17 -13.55
N ALA A 20 13.35 16.90 -13.83
CA ALA A 20 12.40 15.85 -13.49
C ALA A 20 12.18 16.01 -11.99
N ALA A 21 11.06 16.63 -11.61
CA ALA A 21 10.51 16.43 -10.30
C ALA A 21 10.32 14.92 -10.26
N THR A 22 11.26 14.22 -9.62
CA THR A 22 10.99 12.88 -9.16
C THR A 22 9.76 13.07 -8.30
N VAL A 23 8.60 12.63 -8.79
CA VAL A 23 7.41 12.56 -7.94
C VAL A 23 7.80 11.51 -6.91
N SER A 24 8.33 11.98 -5.79
CA SER A 24 8.64 11.13 -4.66
C SER A 24 7.31 10.60 -4.18
N LYS A 25 7.04 9.36 -4.54
CA LYS A 25 5.81 8.67 -4.17
C LYS A 25 5.66 8.73 -2.66
N SER A 26 4.54 9.26 -2.17
CA SER A 26 4.34 9.46 -0.74
C SER A 26 4.31 8.10 -0.03
N SER A 27 4.71 8.05 1.23
CA SER A 27 4.54 6.85 2.08
C SER A 27 3.10 6.30 2.05
N THR A 28 2.11 7.20 2.00
CA THR A 28 0.68 6.87 1.93
C THR A 28 0.26 6.30 0.57
N GLU A 29 0.97 6.63 -0.52
CA GLU A 29 0.71 6.07 -1.85
C GLU A 29 1.20 4.62 -1.95
N PHE A 30 2.34 4.30 -1.33
CA PHE A 30 2.79 2.91 -1.23
C PHE A 30 1.85 2.05 -0.38
N GLU A 31 1.31 2.59 0.71
CA GLU A 31 0.30 1.91 1.54
C GLU A 31 -0.98 1.64 0.74
N ALA A 32 -1.47 2.62 0.00
CA ALA A 32 -2.65 2.46 -0.84
C ALA A 32 -2.45 1.37 -1.92
N GLU A 33 -1.28 1.32 -2.56
CA GLU A 33 -0.94 0.27 -3.55
C GLU A 33 -0.78 -1.12 -2.93
N ALA A 34 -0.18 -1.20 -1.75
CA ALA A 34 -0.08 -2.46 -1.00
C ALA A 34 -1.46 -2.99 -0.61
N LEU A 35 -2.39 -2.11 -0.22
CA LEU A 35 -3.79 -2.49 0.06
C LEU A 35 -4.52 -2.96 -1.20
N LEU A 36 -4.32 -2.30 -2.34
CA LEU A 36 -4.89 -2.71 -3.63
C LEU A 36 -4.37 -4.08 -4.09
N SER A 37 -3.04 -4.26 -4.07
CA SER A 37 -2.38 -5.50 -4.51
C SER A 37 -2.67 -6.70 -3.60
N SER A 38 -3.03 -6.46 -2.34
CA SER A 38 -3.40 -7.51 -1.40
C SER A 38 -4.64 -8.32 -1.83
N GLY A 39 -5.47 -7.77 -2.72
CA GLY A 39 -6.75 -8.39 -3.11
C GLY A 39 -7.76 -8.45 -1.96
N LEU A 40 -7.47 -7.82 -0.81
CA LEU A 40 -8.39 -7.76 0.31
C LEU A 40 -9.54 -6.80 -0.06
N TRP A 41 -9.26 -5.57 -0.46
CA TRP A 41 -10.28 -4.51 -0.57
C TRP A 41 -10.87 -4.32 -1.97
N LEU A 42 -11.16 -5.41 -2.69
CA LEU A 42 -11.59 -5.42 -4.11
C LEU A 42 -12.88 -4.61 -4.44
N ALA A 43 -13.58 -4.03 -3.46
CA ALA A 43 -14.89 -3.41 -3.66
C ALA A 43 -15.05 -1.98 -3.11
N TYR A 44 -14.01 -1.39 -2.52
CA TYR A 44 -14.08 0.01 -2.08
C TYR A 44 -13.36 0.91 -3.09
N ASN A 45 -13.80 2.17 -3.27
CA ASN A 45 -13.26 3.14 -4.23
C ASN A 45 -11.78 3.50 -3.97
N ALA A 46 -10.90 2.53 -4.17
CA ALA A 46 -9.47 2.58 -3.91
C ALA A 46 -8.69 3.11 -5.13
N LYS A 47 -9.39 3.57 -6.19
CA LYS A 47 -8.78 4.33 -7.28
C LYS A 47 -8.33 5.73 -6.85
N ASN A 48 -8.78 6.19 -5.67
CA ASN A 48 -8.30 7.43 -5.09
C ASN A 48 -7.30 7.12 -3.96
N THR A 49 -6.02 7.49 -4.16
CA THR A 49 -4.95 7.34 -3.15
C THR A 49 -5.27 8.08 -1.85
N SER A 50 -6.13 9.10 -1.89
CA SER A 50 -6.65 9.82 -0.71
C SER A 50 -7.78 9.09 0.04
N GLY A 51 -8.29 7.97 -0.49
CA GLY A 51 -9.46 7.26 0.05
C GLY A 51 -9.15 6.01 0.88
N HIS A 52 -7.89 5.55 0.95
CA HIS A 52 -7.55 4.27 1.56
C HIS A 52 -7.88 4.19 3.07
N CYS A 53 -7.81 5.32 3.78
CA CYS A 53 -8.21 5.41 5.20
C CYS A 53 -9.73 5.28 5.43
N LYS A 54 -10.54 5.37 4.37
CA LYS A 54 -11.99 5.16 4.43
C LYS A 54 -12.38 3.69 4.20
N CYS A 55 -11.42 2.83 3.84
CA CYS A 55 -11.68 1.42 3.60
C CYS A 55 -12.20 0.73 4.89
N PRO A 56 -13.29 -0.08 4.80
CA PRO A 56 -13.99 -0.63 5.98
C PRO A 56 -13.20 -1.60 6.89
N GLY A 57 -12.35 -1.09 7.78
CA GLY A 57 -11.46 -1.91 8.63
C GLY A 57 -9.99 -1.54 8.49
N ILE A 58 -9.71 -0.50 7.72
CA ILE A 58 -8.48 0.28 7.77
C ILE A 58 -8.69 1.45 8.73
N ALA A 59 -7.70 1.73 9.58
CA ALA A 59 -7.62 3.01 10.28
C ALA A 59 -6.24 3.63 10.09
N CYS A 60 -6.23 4.95 9.92
CA CYS A 60 -5.02 5.74 9.75
C CYS A 60 -4.81 6.67 10.94
N ASN A 61 -3.56 7.14 11.10
CA ASN A 61 -3.25 8.25 11.99
C ASN A 61 -3.57 9.61 11.34
N ASP A 62 -3.29 10.70 12.04
CA ASP A 62 -3.53 12.08 11.56
C ASP A 62 -2.71 12.45 10.31
N ALA A 63 -1.59 11.76 10.07
CA ALA A 63 -0.77 11.93 8.87
C ALA A 63 -1.29 11.09 7.68
N GLY A 64 -2.37 10.33 7.86
CA GLY A 64 -2.93 9.46 6.83
C GLY A 64 -2.19 8.14 6.64
N SER A 65 -1.27 7.76 7.53
CA SER A 65 -0.60 6.45 7.46
C SER A 65 -1.42 5.36 8.13
N VAL A 66 -1.44 4.16 7.55
CA VAL A 66 -2.18 3.01 8.07
C VAL A 66 -1.58 2.50 9.39
N ILE A 67 -2.40 2.48 10.44
CA ILE A 67 -2.03 1.99 11.78
C ILE A 67 -2.81 0.73 12.18
N LYS A 68 -3.94 0.46 11.55
CA LYS A 68 -4.79 -0.70 11.84
C LYS A 68 -5.33 -1.31 10.54
N ILE A 69 -5.24 -2.63 10.44
CA ILE A 69 -5.86 -3.45 9.39
C ILE A 69 -6.64 -4.56 10.08
N SER A 70 -7.95 -4.59 9.87
CA SER A 70 -8.84 -5.56 10.50
C SER A 70 -9.90 -6.02 9.51
N ARG A 71 -9.89 -7.31 9.17
CA ARG A 71 -10.86 -7.91 8.27
C ARG A 71 -11.15 -9.38 8.63
N PRO A 72 -11.73 -9.62 9.82
CA PRO A 72 -12.06 -10.97 10.26
C PRO A 72 -13.27 -11.54 9.52
N ASN A 73 -13.41 -12.86 9.47
CA ASN A 73 -14.60 -13.56 8.96
C ASN A 73 -15.06 -13.11 7.56
N SER A 74 -14.10 -12.84 6.67
CA SER A 74 -14.34 -12.30 5.34
C SER A 74 -14.06 -13.31 4.22
N PHE A 75 -13.97 -14.61 4.55
CA PHE A 75 -13.69 -15.72 3.62
C PHE A 75 -12.47 -15.46 2.73
N ILE A 76 -11.43 -14.81 3.28
CA ILE A 76 -10.20 -14.57 2.55
C ILE A 76 -9.46 -15.92 2.43
N MET A 77 -9.22 -16.37 1.20
CA MET A 77 -8.59 -17.65 0.92
C MET A 77 -7.16 -17.52 0.41
N GLY A 78 -6.37 -18.57 0.65
CA GLY A 78 -5.06 -18.77 0.03
C GLY A 78 -3.90 -18.10 0.76
N ASP A 79 -2.72 -18.14 0.13
CA ASP A 79 -1.48 -17.56 0.68
C ASP A 79 -1.44 -16.05 0.40
N VAL A 80 -2.28 -15.32 1.14
CA VAL A 80 -2.31 -13.86 1.09
C VAL A 80 -1.13 -13.29 1.86
N LEU A 81 -0.72 -13.91 2.97
CA LEU A 81 0.35 -13.37 3.81
C LEU A 81 1.69 -13.25 3.06
N ARG A 82 2.03 -14.19 2.18
CA ARG A 82 3.24 -14.09 1.35
C ARG A 82 3.20 -12.99 0.31
N ARG A 83 2.02 -12.68 -0.23
CA ARG A 83 1.82 -11.60 -1.23
C ARG A 83 1.60 -10.24 -0.59
N PHE A 84 1.15 -10.24 0.66
CA PHE A 84 0.88 -9.03 1.40
C PHE A 84 2.20 -8.41 1.88
N ASN A 85 2.63 -7.35 1.18
CA ASN A 85 3.87 -6.66 1.51
C ASN A 85 3.72 -5.84 2.79
N LEU A 86 3.95 -6.47 3.94
CA LEU A 86 3.85 -5.83 5.25
C LEU A 86 4.85 -4.68 5.44
N SER A 87 5.98 -4.71 4.73
CA SER A 87 6.98 -3.64 4.74
C SER A 87 6.42 -2.29 4.25
N SER A 88 5.33 -2.32 3.48
CA SER A 88 4.64 -1.10 3.03
C SER A 88 3.89 -0.39 4.15
N PHE A 89 3.72 -1.00 5.33
CA PHE A 89 2.97 -0.43 6.45
C PHE A 89 3.85 -0.19 7.68
N PRO A 90 4.86 0.70 7.61
CA PRO A 90 5.86 0.88 8.68
C PRO A 90 5.28 1.40 10.00
N LYS A 91 4.04 1.92 9.98
CA LYS A 91 3.32 2.43 11.16
C LYS A 91 2.24 1.46 11.66
N LEU A 92 2.12 0.26 11.10
CA LEU A 92 1.10 -0.70 11.48
C LEU A 92 1.29 -1.15 12.94
N ILE A 93 0.21 -1.02 13.72
CA ILE A 93 0.17 -1.39 15.15
C ILE A 93 -0.75 -2.60 15.37
N TYR A 94 -1.80 -2.73 14.56
CA TYR A 94 -2.83 -3.75 14.75
C TYR A 94 -3.14 -4.47 13.43
N LEU A 95 -3.02 -5.79 13.43
CA LEU A 95 -3.41 -6.67 12.32
C LEU A 95 -4.35 -7.77 12.82
N ASN A 96 -5.57 -7.84 12.28
CA ASN A 96 -6.50 -8.93 12.54
C ASN A 96 -7.08 -9.47 11.24
N LEU A 97 -6.73 -10.71 10.91
CA LEU A 97 -7.25 -11.49 9.79
C LEU A 97 -7.83 -12.82 10.29
N SER A 98 -8.32 -12.85 11.53
CA SER A 98 -8.87 -14.05 12.15
C SER A 98 -10.15 -14.56 11.46
N GLY A 99 -10.40 -15.87 11.55
CA GLY A 99 -11.63 -16.47 11.02
C GLY A 99 -11.72 -16.44 9.50
N ASN A 100 -10.58 -16.52 8.81
CA ASN A 100 -10.52 -16.61 7.36
C ASN A 100 -10.00 -18.00 6.94
N GLU A 101 -9.76 -18.19 5.65
CA GLU A 101 -9.24 -19.42 5.06
C GLU A 101 -7.81 -19.23 4.54
N LEU A 102 -7.02 -18.40 5.26
CA LEU A 102 -5.62 -18.19 4.95
C LEU A 102 -4.86 -19.51 5.11
N ASN A 103 -3.99 -19.82 4.15
CA ASN A 103 -3.20 -21.05 4.16
C ASN A 103 -1.72 -20.76 3.91
N GLY A 104 -0.89 -21.81 4.02
CA GLY A 104 0.56 -21.68 3.93
C GLY A 104 1.19 -21.18 5.23
N SER A 105 2.46 -20.77 5.15
CA SER A 105 3.25 -20.36 6.32
C SER A 105 3.24 -18.86 6.56
N ILE A 106 3.40 -18.48 7.83
CA ILE A 106 3.62 -17.08 8.19
C ILE A 106 5.00 -16.65 7.65
N PRO A 107 5.07 -15.67 6.74
CA PRO A 107 6.34 -15.20 6.18
C PRO A 107 7.19 -14.53 7.25
N SER A 108 8.51 -14.79 7.26
CA SER A 108 9.46 -14.19 8.20
C SER A 108 9.50 -12.65 8.11
N GLN A 109 9.11 -12.11 6.97
CA GLN A 109 8.93 -10.68 6.71
C GLN A 109 7.90 -10.03 7.64
N ILE A 110 7.07 -10.79 8.36
CA ILE A 110 6.21 -10.24 9.41
C ILE A 110 7.00 -9.52 10.51
N GLY A 111 8.29 -9.86 10.70
CA GLY A 111 9.18 -9.16 11.62
C GLY A 111 9.55 -7.72 11.21
N VAL A 112 9.29 -7.33 9.96
CA VAL A 112 9.64 -5.98 9.45
C VAL A 112 8.70 -4.90 10.00
N VAL A 113 7.45 -5.26 10.34
CA VAL A 113 6.49 -4.35 10.99
C VAL A 113 6.80 -4.22 12.49
N SER A 114 7.91 -3.54 12.79
CA SER A 114 8.45 -3.33 14.14
C SER A 114 7.52 -2.58 15.11
N LYS A 115 6.46 -1.94 14.61
CA LYS A 115 5.45 -1.23 15.42
C LYS A 115 4.24 -2.10 15.75
N LEU A 116 4.16 -3.32 15.20
CA LEU A 116 3.04 -4.22 15.41
C LEU A 116 2.98 -4.64 16.88
N ARG A 117 1.84 -4.42 17.53
CA ARG A 117 1.58 -4.76 18.93
C ARG A 117 0.49 -5.81 19.07
N TYR A 118 -0.37 -5.94 18.07
CA TYR A 118 -1.45 -6.92 18.05
C TYR A 118 -1.46 -7.63 16.70
N LEU A 119 -1.39 -8.96 16.75
CA LEU A 119 -1.48 -9.84 15.60
C LEU A 119 -2.48 -10.96 15.92
N ASP A 120 -3.55 -11.03 15.16
CA ASP A 120 -4.52 -12.12 15.23
C ASP A 120 -4.72 -12.76 13.87
N LEU A 121 -4.18 -13.98 13.75
CA LEU A 121 -4.32 -14.86 12.60
C LEU A 121 -5.06 -16.15 13.00
N SER A 122 -5.73 -16.15 14.16
CA SER A 122 -6.43 -17.34 14.68
C SER A 122 -7.58 -17.77 13.77
N ARG A 123 -8.00 -19.03 13.87
CA ARG A 123 -9.08 -19.59 13.03
C ARG A 123 -8.79 -19.40 11.53
N ASN A 124 -7.60 -19.82 11.10
CA ASN A 124 -7.16 -19.92 9.71
C ASN A 124 -6.54 -21.32 9.47
N ASN A 125 -6.23 -21.65 8.22
CA ASN A 125 -5.60 -22.91 7.82
C ASN A 125 -4.07 -22.76 7.62
N LEU A 126 -3.43 -21.97 8.47
CA LEU A 126 -1.99 -21.71 8.41
C LEU A 126 -1.19 -22.93 8.89
N THR A 127 -0.06 -23.18 8.25
CA THR A 127 0.86 -24.29 8.53
C THR A 127 2.25 -23.74 8.82
N GLY A 128 3.06 -24.41 9.64
CA GLY A 128 4.41 -23.95 10.00
C GLY A 128 5.42 -25.08 9.93
#